data_AF-A0A6J3C8T1-F1
#
_entry.id   AF-A0A6J3C8T1-F1
#
_cell.length_a   1.000
_cell.length_b   1.000
_cell.length_c   1.000
_cell.angle_alpha   90.00
_cell.angle_beta   90.00
_cell.angle_gamma   90.00
#
_symmetry.space_group_name_H-M   'P 1'
#
loop_
_entity.id
_entity.type
_entity.pdbx_description
1 polymer ?
#
loop_
_entity_poly.entity_id
_entity_poly.type
_entity_poly.pdbx_seq_one_letter_code
_entity_poly.pdbx_strand_id
1 'polypeptide(L)'
;MECDTPSADSDAASATDQSSSDEDFIVVGAKRAKRAKKNRELPPAKTQKPPPIVIQDKSSWNKVSAALKEKRISFTHARVTSVGIKVTVPTPADHKQLTAFLRANSVGYHTYALEEEKRLRVVIRGVPREIDCQEVLTDLRAQQYPVHEVHRMYRARTKAPLDMVLVVLDLSPEGKAIFNIKT
;
A
#
# COMPACT_ATOMS: atom_id res chain seq x y z
N MET A 1 68.87 9.04 -0.30
CA MET A 1 68.69 10.09 0.72
C MET A 1 67.71 9.53 1.73
N GLU A 2 68.30 8.96 2.78
CA GLU A 2 67.67 8.50 4.01
C GLU A 2 67.18 9.67 4.88
N CYS A 3 66.54 9.26 5.98
CA CYS A 3 66.34 9.93 7.26
C CYS A 3 64.90 10.46 7.45
N ASP A 4 64.20 10.29 8.57
CA ASP A 4 64.32 9.46 9.78
C ASP A 4 63.05 9.83 10.59
N THR A 5 62.40 8.89 11.28
CA THR A 5 61.42 9.21 12.35
C THR A 5 62.16 9.56 13.64
N PRO A 6 61.59 10.31 14.62
CA PRO A 6 61.04 9.62 15.80
C PRO A 6 59.92 10.35 16.60
N SER A 7 59.35 9.56 17.53
CA SER A 7 58.37 9.77 18.61
C SER A 7 58.52 11.00 19.53
N ALA A 8 57.43 11.37 20.23
CA ALA A 8 57.36 11.35 21.70
C ALA A 8 55.95 11.69 22.24
N ASP A 9 55.55 10.94 23.28
CA ASP A 9 54.36 11.03 24.12
C ASP A 9 54.26 12.30 24.98
N SER A 10 53.05 12.62 25.44
CA SER A 10 52.84 13.18 26.78
C SER A 10 51.37 13.08 27.24
N ASP A 11 51.18 12.31 28.32
CA ASP A 11 50.04 12.29 29.23
C ASP A 11 49.62 13.68 29.74
N ALA A 12 48.32 13.85 30.03
CA ALA A 12 47.86 14.58 31.23
C ALA A 12 46.34 14.40 31.43
N ALA A 13 46.00 13.63 32.46
CA ALA A 13 44.69 13.65 33.10
C ALA A 13 44.46 14.99 33.84
N SER A 14 43.21 15.44 33.91
CA SER A 14 42.71 16.11 35.13
C SER A 14 41.20 15.95 35.25
N ALA A 15 40.82 15.22 36.30
CA ALA A 15 39.50 15.22 36.89
C ALA A 15 39.55 16.15 38.11
N THR A 16 38.55 17.02 38.29
CA THR A 16 38.09 17.60 39.58
C THR A 16 36.76 18.29 39.26
N ASP A 17 35.59 17.76 39.61
CA ASP A 17 34.96 17.55 40.93
C ASP A 17 34.33 18.82 41.54
N GLN A 18 33.25 18.59 42.27
CA GLN A 18 32.48 19.46 43.20
C GLN A 18 31.32 20.26 42.57
N SER A 19 30.03 19.90 42.73
CA SER A 19 29.20 19.59 43.92
C SER A 19 28.80 20.82 44.74
N SER A 20 27.61 20.74 45.38
CA SER A 20 26.90 21.73 46.22
C SER A 20 25.87 22.60 45.49
N SER A 21 24.60 22.70 45.87
CA SER A 21 23.78 21.99 46.86
C SER A 21 22.32 22.41 46.62
N ASP A 22 21.42 21.44 46.74
CA ASP A 22 20.15 21.47 47.49
C ASP A 22 19.19 22.66 47.29
N GLU A 23 18.02 22.37 46.73
CA GLU A 23 16.75 22.75 47.38
C GLU A 23 15.71 21.67 47.01
N ASP A 24 15.36 20.88 48.03
CA ASP A 24 14.28 19.91 48.03
C ASP A 24 12.92 20.60 47.92
N PHE A 25 12.01 20.05 47.10
CA PHE A 25 10.61 19.98 47.52
C PHE A 25 9.88 18.79 46.86
N ILE A 26 9.58 17.80 47.70
CA ILE A 26 8.67 16.70 47.38
C ILE A 26 7.24 17.21 47.57
N VAL A 27 6.42 17.16 46.52
CA VAL A 27 4.95 17.06 46.66
C VAL A 27 4.46 15.83 45.91
N VAL A 28 4.01 14.87 46.71
CA VAL A 28 3.26 13.67 46.33
C VAL A 28 1.94 14.07 45.69
N GLY A 29 1.70 13.64 44.47
CA GLY A 29 0.43 13.90 43.77
C GLY A 29 0.34 13.13 42.45
N ALA A 30 0.06 11.83 42.53
CA ALA A 30 -0.16 10.98 41.37
C ALA A 30 -1.32 11.52 40.50
N LYS A 31 -1.00 12.09 39.34
CA LYS A 31 -1.94 12.25 38.22
C LYS A 31 -1.35 11.62 36.97
N ARG A 32 -1.94 10.47 36.64
CA ARG A 32 -1.69 9.65 35.45
C ARG A 32 -1.86 10.53 34.19
N ALA A 33 -0.75 10.97 33.60
CA ALA A 33 -0.75 11.73 32.36
C ALA A 33 -1.27 10.83 31.22
N LYS A 34 -2.40 11.20 30.62
CA LYS A 34 -2.86 10.60 29.36
C LYS A 34 -1.85 10.96 28.28
N ARG A 35 -1.04 9.98 27.87
CA ARG A 35 -0.09 10.09 26.75
C ARG A 35 -0.85 10.59 25.52
N ALA A 36 -0.59 11.85 25.14
CA ALA A 36 -1.12 12.45 23.94
C ALA A 36 -0.74 11.58 22.73
N LYS A 37 -1.72 11.24 21.89
CA LYS A 37 -1.48 10.56 20.60
C LYS A 37 -0.59 11.47 19.76
N LYS A 38 0.69 11.12 19.67
CA LYS A 38 1.64 11.69 18.71
C LYS A 38 1.00 11.60 17.32
N ASN A 39 0.81 12.75 16.67
CA ASN A 39 0.28 12.85 15.33
C ASN A 39 1.12 11.97 14.40
N ARG A 40 0.56 10.86 13.91
CA ARG A 40 1.24 9.97 12.98
C ARG A 40 1.02 10.55 11.61
N GLU A 41 1.95 11.41 11.17
CA GLU A 41 2.06 11.76 9.76
C GLU A 41 2.09 10.47 8.95
N LEU A 42 1.18 10.39 7.99
CA LEU A 42 1.05 9.25 7.12
C LEU A 42 2.38 9.11 6.36
N PRO A 43 3.06 7.96 6.44
CA PRO A 43 4.29 7.76 5.69
C PRO A 43 3.98 7.99 4.20
N PRO A 44 4.92 8.59 3.43
CA PRO A 44 4.73 8.82 2.01
C PRO A 44 4.33 7.48 1.37
N ALA A 45 3.28 7.51 0.56
CA ALA A 45 2.71 6.33 -0.06
C ALA A 45 3.82 5.57 -0.79
N LYS A 46 4.31 4.48 -0.20
CA LYS A 46 5.28 3.61 -0.84
C LYS A 46 4.58 3.08 -2.08
N THR A 47 5.06 3.43 -3.26
CA THR A 47 4.62 2.81 -4.52
C THR A 47 4.91 1.32 -4.38
N GLN A 48 3.88 0.55 -4.08
CA GLN A 48 4.02 -0.87 -3.84
C GLN A 48 4.41 -1.53 -5.16
N LYS A 49 5.50 -2.29 -5.14
CA LYS A 49 6.00 -2.96 -6.34
C LYS A 49 4.91 -3.90 -6.87
N PRO A 50 4.68 -3.94 -8.19
CA PRO A 50 3.64 -4.79 -8.74
C PRO A 50 3.96 -6.27 -8.43
N PRO A 51 2.92 -7.11 -8.30
CA PRO A 51 3.10 -8.51 -7.99
C PRO A 51 3.88 -9.22 -9.11
N PRO A 52 4.66 -10.26 -8.77
CA PRO A 52 5.37 -11.04 -9.77
C PRO A 52 4.37 -11.81 -10.66
N ILE A 53 4.76 -12.02 -11.92
CA ILE A 53 4.03 -12.83 -12.89
C ILE A 53 4.75 -14.17 -13.02
N VAL A 54 4.03 -15.28 -12.90
CA VAL A 54 4.57 -16.64 -13.08
C VAL A 54 4.04 -17.21 -14.38
N ILE A 55 4.93 -17.44 -15.35
CA ILE A 55 4.61 -18.09 -16.62
C ILE A 55 4.74 -19.60 -16.40
N GLN A 56 3.66 -20.36 -16.64
CA GLN A 56 3.63 -21.80 -16.39
C GLN A 56 4.50 -22.56 -17.38
N ASP A 57 4.42 -22.20 -18.66
CA ASP A 57 5.14 -22.87 -19.75
C ASP A 57 6.57 -22.37 -19.86
N LYS A 58 7.53 -23.22 -19.46
CA LYS A 58 8.97 -22.90 -19.56
C LYS A 58 9.46 -22.79 -21.00
N SER A 59 8.86 -23.56 -21.92
CA SER A 59 9.16 -23.52 -23.37
C SER A 59 8.75 -22.19 -24.03
N SER A 60 7.72 -21.54 -23.50
CA SER A 60 7.20 -20.26 -24.00
C SER A 60 8.11 -19.06 -23.64
N TRP A 61 9.10 -19.25 -22.76
CA TRP A 61 9.99 -18.18 -22.31
C TRP A 61 10.73 -17.46 -23.43
N ASN A 62 11.24 -18.20 -24.42
CA ASN A 62 12.02 -17.59 -25.50
C ASN A 62 11.19 -16.56 -26.26
N LYS A 63 9.93 -16.90 -26.56
CA LYS A 63 8.96 -16.00 -27.20
C LYS A 63 8.65 -14.79 -26.32
N VAL A 64 8.39 -15.02 -25.03
CA VAL A 64 8.11 -13.93 -24.08
C VAL A 64 9.31 -13.00 -23.90
N SER A 65 10.53 -13.55 -23.81
CA SER A 65 11.76 -12.78 -23.67
C SER A 65 12.08 -11.94 -24.91
N ALA A 66 11.80 -12.45 -26.10
CA ALA A 66 11.92 -11.69 -27.34
C ALA A 66 10.93 -10.53 -27.38
N ALA A 67 9.66 -10.78 -27.02
CA ALA A 67 8.63 -9.75 -26.98
C ALA A 67 8.89 -8.67 -25.91
N LEU A 68 9.43 -9.05 -24.74
CA LEU A 68 9.85 -8.09 -23.71
C LEU A 68 10.92 -7.13 -24.23
N LYS A 69 11.90 -7.65 -24.99
CA LYS A 69 12.94 -6.84 -25.62
C LYS A 69 12.37 -5.92 -26.70
N GLU A 70 11.49 -6.46 -27.56
CA GLU A 70 10.85 -5.70 -28.64
C GLU A 70 9.99 -4.55 -28.10
N LYS A 71 9.19 -4.82 -27.07
CA LYS A 71 8.32 -3.81 -26.44
C LYS A 71 9.06 -2.90 -25.45
N ARG A 72 10.38 -3.08 -25.27
CA ARG A 72 11.22 -2.36 -24.29
C ARG A 72 10.65 -2.37 -22.87
N ILE A 73 10.03 -3.48 -22.48
CA ILE A 73 9.46 -3.63 -21.14
C ILE A 73 10.59 -3.95 -20.16
N SER A 74 10.71 -3.15 -19.11
CA SER A 74 11.75 -3.36 -18.10
C SER A 74 11.34 -4.48 -17.14
N PHE A 75 12.25 -5.42 -16.85
CA PHE A 75 12.04 -6.42 -15.80
C PHE A 75 13.25 -6.46 -14.88
N THR A 76 13.00 -6.60 -13.57
CA THR A 76 14.07 -6.61 -12.56
C THR A 76 14.79 -7.96 -12.60
N HIS A 77 14.04 -9.05 -12.43
CA HIS A 77 14.59 -10.40 -12.43
C HIS A 77 13.59 -11.39 -13.02
N ALA A 78 14.11 -12.33 -13.81
CA ALA A 78 13.40 -13.54 -14.23
C ALA A 78 14.07 -14.75 -13.57
N ARG A 79 13.31 -15.52 -12.79
CA ARG A 79 13.82 -16.69 -12.04
C ARG A 79 13.01 -17.92 -12.40
N VAL A 80 13.71 -19.00 -12.75
CA VAL A 80 13.07 -20.31 -12.96
C VAL A 80 12.66 -20.87 -11.60
N THR A 81 11.43 -21.34 -11.51
CA THR A 81 10.80 -21.98 -10.35
C THR A 81 10.33 -23.38 -10.76
N SER A 82 9.97 -24.24 -9.81
CA SER A 82 9.39 -25.56 -10.08
C SER A 82 8.16 -25.47 -11.01
N VAL A 83 7.23 -24.56 -10.68
CA VAL A 83 5.96 -24.31 -11.39
C VAL A 83 6.16 -23.65 -12.76
N GLY A 84 7.20 -22.85 -12.95
CA GLY A 84 7.30 -21.98 -14.11
C GLY A 84 8.38 -20.91 -13.98
N ILE A 85 8.31 -19.85 -14.77
CA ILE A 85 9.26 -18.72 -14.73
C ILE A 85 8.61 -17.52 -14.07
N LYS A 86 9.19 -17.09 -12.95
CA LYS A 86 8.77 -15.91 -12.20
C LYS A 86 9.46 -14.67 -12.75
N VAL A 87 8.69 -13.77 -13.34
CA VAL A 87 9.12 -12.45 -13.82
C VAL A 87 8.69 -11.39 -12.81
N THR A 88 9.66 -10.62 -12.34
CA THR A 88 9.40 -9.46 -11.47
C THR A 88 9.60 -8.19 -12.28
N VAL A 89 8.57 -7.36 -12.32
CA VAL A 89 8.54 -6.10 -13.06
C VAL A 89 8.57 -4.95 -12.05
N PRO A 90 9.30 -3.84 -12.29
CA PRO A 90 9.33 -2.72 -11.36
C PRO A 90 8.10 -1.81 -11.49
N THR A 91 7.57 -1.65 -12.71
CA THR A 91 6.55 -0.67 -13.05
C THR A 91 5.17 -1.32 -13.24
N PRO A 92 4.08 -0.75 -12.71
CA PRO A 92 2.72 -1.29 -12.91
C PRO A 92 2.26 -1.25 -14.37
N ALA A 93 2.69 -0.23 -15.14
CA ALA A 93 2.41 -0.13 -16.57
C ALA A 93 3.00 -1.31 -17.36
N ASP A 94 4.27 -1.62 -17.10
CA ASP A 94 4.99 -2.75 -17.69
C ASP A 94 4.33 -4.09 -17.36
N HIS A 95 3.82 -4.24 -16.13
CA HIS A 95 3.06 -5.44 -15.72
C HIS A 95 1.78 -5.59 -16.53
N LYS A 96 1.02 -4.51 -16.73
CA LYS A 96 -0.21 -4.52 -17.55
C LYS A 96 0.09 -4.87 -19.00
N GLN A 97 1.15 -4.30 -19.57
CA GLN A 97 1.59 -4.61 -20.93
C GLN A 97 2.01 -6.07 -21.09
N LEU A 98 2.78 -6.60 -20.14
CA LEU A 98 3.17 -8.01 -20.14
C LEU A 98 1.95 -8.93 -20.00
N THR A 99 1.02 -8.62 -19.09
CA THR A 99 -0.22 -9.38 -18.91
C THR A 99 -1.10 -9.36 -20.16
N ALA A 100 -1.22 -8.21 -20.83
CA ALA A 100 -1.95 -8.07 -22.09
C ALA A 100 -1.30 -8.90 -23.20
N PHE A 101 0.03 -8.89 -23.30
CA PHE A 101 0.77 -9.71 -24.25
C PHE A 101 0.58 -11.22 -23.98
N LEU A 102 0.69 -11.66 -22.72
CA LEU A 102 0.50 -13.06 -22.36
C LEU A 102 -0.93 -13.54 -22.66
N ARG A 103 -1.93 -12.68 -22.43
CA ARG A 103 -3.32 -12.94 -22.80
C ARG A 103 -3.52 -13.05 -24.31
N ALA A 104 -2.91 -12.16 -25.10
CA ALA A 104 -3.02 -12.16 -26.56
C ALA A 104 -2.38 -13.39 -27.22
N ASN A 105 -1.32 -13.94 -26.61
CA ASN A 105 -0.62 -15.13 -27.11
C ASN A 105 -1.12 -16.43 -26.47
N SER A 106 -2.18 -16.39 -25.68
CA SER A 106 -2.76 -17.55 -24.99
C SER A 106 -1.73 -18.37 -24.19
N VAL A 107 -0.74 -17.70 -23.58
CA VAL A 107 0.27 -18.35 -22.74
C VAL A 107 -0.31 -18.53 -21.34
N GLY A 108 -0.15 -19.71 -20.73
CA GLY A 108 -0.57 -19.94 -19.34
C GLY A 108 0.26 -19.10 -18.36
N TYR A 109 -0.39 -18.22 -17.59
CA TYR A 109 0.27 -17.43 -16.55
C TYR A 109 -0.57 -17.32 -15.29
N HIS A 110 0.11 -17.09 -14.18
CA HIS A 110 -0.47 -16.75 -12.89
C HIS A 110 0.06 -15.39 -12.45
N THR A 111 -0.84 -14.48 -12.10
CA THR A 111 -0.48 -13.21 -11.48
C THR A 111 -1.58 -12.75 -10.54
N TYR A 112 -1.21 -12.02 -9.50
CA TYR A 112 -2.15 -11.36 -8.63
C TYR A 112 -2.53 -9.99 -9.20
N ALA A 113 -3.72 -9.51 -8.86
CA ALA A 113 -4.15 -8.16 -9.23
C ALA A 113 -3.22 -7.11 -8.58
N LEU A 114 -2.93 -6.06 -9.34
CA LEU A 114 -2.22 -4.89 -8.84
C LEU A 114 -3.05 -4.21 -7.76
N GLU A 115 -2.39 -3.55 -6.82
CA GLU A 115 -3.11 -2.84 -5.76
C GLU A 115 -3.94 -1.67 -6.27
N GLU A 116 -3.49 -0.99 -7.32
CA GLU A 116 -4.27 0.04 -8.00
C GLU A 116 -5.58 -0.50 -8.62
N GLU A 117 -5.60 -1.77 -8.99
CA GLU A 117 -6.80 -2.44 -9.51
C GLU A 117 -7.71 -2.97 -8.39
N LYS A 118 -7.19 -3.04 -7.15
CA LYS A 118 -7.99 -3.48 -6.00
C LYS A 118 -8.96 -2.37 -5.63
N ARG A 119 -10.24 -2.63 -5.91
CA ARG A 119 -11.34 -1.78 -5.45
C ARG A 119 -11.74 -2.15 -4.02
N LEU A 120 -12.07 -1.13 -3.24
CA LEU A 120 -12.66 -1.27 -1.91
C LEU A 120 -14.18 -1.38 -2.05
N ARG A 121 -14.77 -2.45 -1.50
CA ARG A 121 -16.23 -2.67 -1.52
C ARG A 121 -16.78 -2.45 -0.13
N VAL A 122 -17.65 -1.46 0.02
CA VAL A 122 -18.24 -1.05 1.30
C VAL A 122 -19.75 -1.16 1.22
N VAL A 123 -20.38 -1.61 2.30
CA VAL A 123 -21.83 -1.66 2.40
C VAL A 123 -22.27 -0.56 3.36
N ILE A 124 -23.04 0.41 2.86
CA ILE A 124 -23.69 1.43 3.68
C ILE A 124 -25.09 0.92 4.05
N ARG A 125 -25.39 0.90 5.35
CA ARG A 125 -26.70 0.50 5.88
C ARG A 125 -27.52 1.74 6.22
N GLY A 126 -28.85 1.60 6.26
CA GLY A 126 -29.74 2.69 6.66
C GLY A 126 -30.08 3.68 5.55
N VAL A 127 -29.85 3.32 4.28
CA VAL A 127 -30.26 4.14 3.12
C VAL A 127 -31.64 3.65 2.65
N PRO A 128 -32.71 4.42 2.89
CA PRO A 128 -34.07 4.00 2.56
C PRO A 128 -34.25 3.72 1.06
N ARG A 129 -35.09 2.74 0.74
CA ARG A 129 -35.35 2.32 -0.65
C ARG A 129 -35.85 3.42 -1.59
N GLU A 130 -36.41 4.49 -1.03
CA GLU A 130 -36.94 5.64 -1.76
C GLU A 130 -35.85 6.51 -2.39
N ILE A 131 -34.64 6.50 -1.82
CA ILE A 131 -33.49 7.28 -2.32
C ILE A 131 -32.81 6.53 -3.46
N ASP A 132 -32.61 7.17 -4.60
CA ASP A 132 -31.99 6.55 -5.76
C ASP A 132 -30.47 6.39 -5.61
N CYS A 133 -29.91 5.40 -6.31
CA CYS A 133 -28.46 5.15 -6.29
C CYS A 133 -27.65 6.34 -6.85
N GLN A 134 -28.25 7.14 -7.74
CA GLN A 134 -27.61 8.31 -8.33
C GLN A 134 -27.47 9.46 -7.32
N GLU A 135 -28.46 9.64 -6.43
CA GLU A 135 -28.40 10.64 -5.37
C GLU A 135 -27.31 10.26 -4.37
N VAL A 136 -27.30 9.00 -3.91
CA VAL A 136 -26.24 8.47 -3.02
C VAL A 136 -24.85 8.66 -3.62
N LEU A 137 -24.72 8.40 -4.93
CA LEU A 137 -23.45 8.58 -5.64
C LEU A 137 -23.04 10.05 -5.73
N THR A 138 -23.99 10.97 -5.92
CA THR A 138 -23.75 12.42 -5.94
C THR A 138 -23.31 12.91 -4.55
N ASP A 139 -23.98 12.47 -3.48
CA ASP A 139 -23.64 12.83 -2.11
C ASP A 139 -22.25 12.35 -1.70
N LEU A 140 -21.89 11.11 -2.05
CA LEU A 140 -20.57 10.58 -1.77
C LEU A 140 -19.47 11.30 -2.55
N ARG A 141 -19.75 11.74 -3.79
CA ARG A 141 -18.84 12.59 -4.57
C ARG A 141 -18.72 14.00 -3.99
N ALA A 142 -19.81 14.58 -3.50
CA ALA A 142 -19.81 15.88 -2.83
C ALA A 142 -18.94 15.85 -1.56
N GLN A 143 -18.90 14.70 -0.87
CA GLN A 143 -18.00 14.45 0.26
C GLN A 143 -16.56 14.07 -0.14
N GLN A 144 -16.21 14.17 -1.42
CA GLN A 144 -14.87 13.92 -1.97
C GLN A 144 -14.40 12.46 -1.85
N TYR A 145 -15.30 11.48 -1.75
CA TYR A 145 -14.90 10.08 -1.81
C TYR A 145 -14.67 9.62 -3.26
N PRO A 146 -13.61 8.83 -3.53
CA PRO A 146 -13.35 8.27 -4.86
C PRO A 146 -14.28 7.07 -5.14
N VAL A 147 -15.53 7.37 -5.45
CA VAL A 147 -16.58 6.38 -5.77
C VAL A 147 -16.62 6.08 -7.26
N HIS A 148 -16.50 4.80 -7.60
CA HIS A 148 -16.71 4.31 -8.97
C HIS A 148 -18.19 4.03 -9.24
N GLU A 149 -18.77 3.16 -8.41
CA GLU A 149 -20.08 2.58 -8.68
C GLU A 149 -20.86 2.35 -7.40
N VAL A 150 -22.18 2.49 -7.48
CA VAL A 150 -23.11 2.34 -6.37
C VAL A 150 -24.24 1.42 -6.80
N HIS A 151 -24.46 0.36 -6.05
CA HIS A 151 -25.46 -0.67 -6.36
C HIS A 151 -26.37 -0.91 -5.16
N ARG A 152 -27.68 -0.74 -5.33
CA ARG A 152 -28.65 -1.15 -4.31
C ARG A 152 -28.64 -2.67 -4.16
N MET A 153 -28.61 -3.13 -2.92
CA MET A 153 -28.67 -4.55 -2.62
C MET A 153 -30.11 -5.03 -2.60
N TYR A 154 -30.33 -6.26 -3.07
CA TYR A 154 -31.65 -6.90 -3.12
C TYR A 154 -31.65 -8.19 -2.32
N ARG A 155 -32.80 -8.52 -1.75
CA ARG A 155 -33.00 -9.78 -1.05
C ARG A 155 -32.95 -10.94 -2.04
N ALA A 156 -32.13 -11.96 -1.77
CA ALA A 156 -31.87 -13.04 -2.72
C ALA A 156 -33.14 -13.78 -3.18
N ARG A 157 -34.06 -14.08 -2.25
CA ARG A 157 -35.29 -14.86 -2.50
C ARG A 157 -36.44 -14.03 -3.07
N THR A 158 -36.75 -12.88 -2.47
CA THR A 158 -37.93 -12.07 -2.82
C THR A 158 -37.63 -10.98 -3.84
N LYS A 159 -36.36 -10.75 -4.19
CA LYS A 159 -35.88 -9.65 -5.05
C LYS A 159 -36.35 -8.24 -4.60
N ALA A 160 -36.78 -8.11 -3.34
CA ALA A 160 -37.15 -6.83 -2.76
C ALA A 160 -35.88 -5.99 -2.47
N PRO A 161 -35.92 -4.66 -2.68
CA PRO A 161 -34.80 -3.79 -2.35
C PRO A 161 -34.55 -3.77 -0.84
N LEU A 162 -33.28 -3.74 -0.44
CA LEU A 162 -32.88 -3.56 0.94
C LEU A 162 -32.55 -2.08 1.21
N ASP A 163 -32.67 -1.69 2.48
CA ASP A 163 -32.26 -0.35 2.96
C ASP A 163 -30.74 -0.24 3.13
N MET A 164 -30.01 -0.77 2.16
CA MET A 164 -28.56 -0.81 2.14
C MET A 164 -28.01 -0.91 0.72
N VAL A 165 -26.84 -0.32 0.54
CA VAL A 165 -26.23 -0.05 -0.76
C VAL A 165 -24.77 -0.49 -0.74
N LEU A 166 -24.34 -1.16 -1.81
CA LEU A 166 -22.95 -1.52 -2.05
C LEU A 166 -22.27 -0.40 -2.82
N VAL A 167 -21.26 0.20 -2.21
CA VAL A 167 -20.42 1.23 -2.80
C VAL A 167 -19.08 0.61 -3.15
N VAL A 168 -18.64 0.85 -4.39
CA VAL A 168 -17.33 0.43 -4.89
C VAL A 168 -16.46 1.68 -5.00
N LEU A 169 -15.37 1.70 -4.24
CA LEU A 169 -14.41 2.80 -4.14
C LEU A 169 -13.02 2.33 -4.58
N ASP A 170 -12.11 3.27 -4.77
CA ASP A 170 -10.68 2.97 -4.84
C ASP A 170 -10.11 2.64 -3.46
N LEU A 171 -9.09 1.78 -3.43
CA LEU A 171 -8.32 1.47 -2.21
C LEU A 171 -7.35 2.61 -1.88
N SER A 172 -7.87 3.82 -1.70
CA SER A 172 -7.14 5.01 -1.28
C SER A 172 -7.31 5.25 0.23
N PRO A 173 -6.45 6.07 0.87
CA PRO A 173 -6.66 6.48 2.26
C PRO A 173 -8.00 7.22 2.44
N GLU A 174 -8.43 7.99 1.44
CA GLU A 174 -9.73 8.68 1.41
C GLU A 174 -10.90 7.68 1.35
N GLY A 175 -10.81 6.67 0.48
CA GLY A 175 -11.80 5.60 0.41
C GLY A 175 -11.94 4.82 1.72
N LYS A 176 -10.85 4.67 2.48
CA LYS A 176 -10.88 4.05 3.82
C LYS A 176 -11.50 4.96 4.90
N ALA A 177 -11.56 6.27 4.68
CA ALA A 177 -12.19 7.19 5.64
C ALA A 177 -13.71 6.99 5.71
N ILE A 178 -14.33 6.36 4.71
CA ILE A 178 -15.75 6.03 4.69
C ILE A 178 -16.18 5.15 5.89
N PHE A 179 -15.27 4.33 6.45
CA PHE A 179 -15.55 3.52 7.64
C PHE A 179 -15.77 4.34 8.91
N ASN A 180 -15.36 5.62 8.91
CA ASN A 180 -15.54 6.52 10.03
C ASN A 180 -16.84 7.31 9.96
N ILE A 181 -17.60 7.21 8.86
CA ILE A 181 -18.92 7.80 8.76
C ILE A 181 -19.83 7.08 9.75
N LYS A 182 -20.31 7.83 10.74
CA LYS A 182 -21.33 7.34 11.65
C LYS A 182 -22.67 7.48 10.95
N THR A 183 -23.35 6.36 10.78
CA THR A 183 -24.77 6.28 10.40
C THR A 183 -25.62 6.34 11.66
#